data_AF-A0AAD9QVB0-F1
#
_entry.id   AF-A0AAD9QVB0-F1
#
_cell.length_a   1.000
_cell.length_b   1.000
_cell.length_c   1.000
_cell.angle_alpha   90.00
_cell.angle_beta   90.00
_cell.angle_gamma   90.00
#
_symmetry.space_group_name_H-M   'P 1'
#
loop_
_entity.id
_entity.type
_entity.pdbx_description
1 polymer ?
#
loop_
_entity_poly.entity_id
_entity_poly.type
_entity_poly.pdbx_seq_one_letter_code
_entity_poly.pdbx_strand_id
1 'polypeptide(L)'
;MKDALQKFVNWLKAKNKKVVLFAHNANEFHSKRIIYTLMRYCNLLNPFTECVAGFVDTLSLFKNILPERKTYSQESLLGIYCGTHDSLEDVRALQKLVSHVNVNSKEISESSLTVDYALKSTKYCVNRATNMHTLQPLIVARVVSKGMAMKIAGSNLQLCHINLAFQRGGLEGTASILSEMINGKARVTRSKRIAQQLYKYFKDLV
;
A
#
# COMPACT_ATOMS: atom_id res chain seq x y z
N MET A 1 3.10 22.75 3.61
CA MET A 1 3.27 21.27 3.74
C MET A 1 4.73 20.86 3.85
N LYS A 2 5.62 21.26 2.92
CA LYS A 2 7.07 20.97 2.99
C LYS A 2 7.73 21.37 4.32
N ASP A 3 7.48 22.58 4.82
CA ASP A 3 8.09 23.06 6.08
C ASP A 3 7.63 22.27 7.30
N ALA A 4 6.34 21.89 7.34
CA ALA A 4 5.81 21.06 8.42
C ALA A 4 6.47 19.66 8.42
N LEU A 5 6.66 19.07 7.23
CA LEU A 5 7.33 17.78 7.09
C LEU A 5 8.82 17.87 7.46
N GLN A 6 9.50 18.96 7.08
CA GLN A 6 10.88 19.22 7.49
C GLN A 6 10.99 19.35 9.02
N LYS A 7 10.10 20.12 9.65
CA LYS A 7 10.04 20.25 11.12
C LYS A 7 9.80 18.89 11.80
N PHE A 8 8.91 18.07 11.24
CA PHE A 8 8.64 16.73 11.74
C PHE A 8 9.88 15.82 11.65
N VAL A 9 10.54 15.77 10.49
CA VAL A 9 11.77 14.97 10.31
C VAL A 9 12.90 15.47 11.22
N ASN A 10 13.06 16.78 11.39
CA ASN A 10 14.05 17.35 12.31
C ASN A 10 13.74 16.97 13.77
N TRP A 11 12.47 16.99 14.17
CA TRP A 11 12.04 16.56 15.51
C TRP A 11 12.32 15.07 15.76
N LEU A 12 12.14 14.21 14.75
CA LEU A 12 12.52 12.80 14.83
C LEU A 12 14.03 12.62 14.94
N LYS A 13 14.81 13.35 14.12
CA LYS A 13 16.27 13.32 14.14
C LYS A 13 16.84 13.74 15.50
N ALA A 14 16.24 14.76 16.13
CA ALA A 14 16.62 15.25 17.44
C ALA A 14 16.45 14.22 18.58
N LYS A 15 15.79 13.07 18.35
CA LYS A 15 15.71 11.99 19.34
C LYS A 15 17.02 11.23 19.54
N ASN A 16 18.03 11.43 18.67
CA ASN A 16 19.35 10.78 18.71
C ASN A 16 19.31 9.25 18.79
N LYS A 17 18.21 8.64 18.34
CA LYS A 17 18.00 7.19 18.22
C LYS A 17 16.97 6.92 17.15
N LYS A 18 16.99 5.71 16.57
CA LYS A 18 15.90 5.27 15.70
C LYS A 18 14.62 5.12 16.51
N VAL A 19 13.52 5.66 15.98
CA VAL A 19 12.20 5.57 16.62
C VAL A 19 11.29 4.63 15.84
N VAL A 20 10.27 4.13 16.54
CA VAL A 20 9.16 3.39 15.94
C VAL A 20 7.90 4.24 16.09
N LEU A 21 7.14 4.40 15.01
CA LEU A 21 5.95 5.24 14.99
C LEU A 21 4.68 4.41 15.17
N PHE A 22 3.91 4.69 16.21
CA PHE A 22 2.64 4.02 16.46
C PHE A 22 1.53 4.77 15.73
N ALA A 23 0.71 4.04 14.95
CA ALA A 23 -0.46 4.61 14.32
C ALA A 23 -1.57 3.56 14.18
N HIS A 24 -2.81 4.01 14.29
CA HIS A 24 -3.96 3.14 14.11
C HIS A 24 -4.18 2.88 12.62
N ASN A 25 -4.25 1.61 12.20
CA ASN A 25 -4.28 1.22 10.79
C ASN A 25 -3.03 1.71 10.03
N ALA A 26 -1.84 1.55 10.65
CA ALA A 26 -0.60 2.06 10.10
C ALA A 26 -0.26 1.43 8.74
N ASN A 27 -0.48 0.12 8.58
CA ASN A 27 -0.08 -0.61 7.39
C ASN A 27 -0.87 -0.14 6.16
N GLU A 28 -2.19 0.03 6.28
CA GLU A 28 -3.04 0.38 5.14
C GLU A 28 -3.13 1.88 4.88
N PHE A 29 -2.80 2.72 5.85
CA PHE A 29 -3.08 4.15 5.75
C PHE A 29 -1.92 5.06 6.14
N HIS A 30 -1.61 5.17 7.43
CA HIS A 30 -0.71 6.22 7.93
C HIS A 30 0.70 6.08 7.39
N SER A 31 1.28 4.87 7.39
CA SER A 31 2.62 4.64 6.86
C SER A 31 2.69 4.98 5.37
N LYS A 32 1.72 4.50 4.57
CA LYS A 32 1.64 4.78 3.13
C LYS A 32 1.52 6.28 2.84
N ARG A 33 0.70 7.01 3.60
CA ARG A 33 0.52 8.46 3.43
C ARG A 33 1.79 9.25 3.77
N ILE A 34 2.44 8.93 4.88
CA ILE A 34 3.69 9.58 5.30
C ILE A 34 4.78 9.33 4.25
N ILE A 35 4.98 8.06 3.89
CA ILE A 35 5.99 7.66 2.90
C ILE A 35 5.70 8.28 1.53
N TYR A 36 4.45 8.24 1.05
CA TYR A 36 4.07 8.85 -0.21
C TYR A 36 4.39 10.34 -0.22
N THR A 37 4.06 11.05 0.86
CA THR A 37 4.35 12.48 0.98
C THR A 37 5.87 12.73 0.97
N LEU A 38 6.65 11.95 1.70
CA LEU A 38 8.12 12.04 1.70
C LEU A 38 8.72 11.73 0.32
N MET A 39 8.20 10.75 -0.41
CA MET A 39 8.64 10.43 -1.78
C MET A 39 8.43 11.61 -2.75
N ARG A 40 7.46 12.49 -2.50
CA ARG A 40 7.23 13.71 -3.30
C ARG A 40 8.22 14.82 -2.95
N TYR A 41 8.88 14.74 -1.79
CA TYR A 41 9.90 15.68 -1.32
C TYR A 41 11.22 14.91 -1.10
N CYS A 42 11.89 14.54 -2.20
CA CYS A 42 13.02 13.60 -2.22
C CYS A 42 14.14 13.87 -1.19
N ASN A 43 14.35 15.13 -0.80
CA ASN A 43 15.36 15.53 0.18
C ASN A 43 15.02 15.15 1.64
N LEU A 44 13.80 14.67 1.91
CA LEU A 44 13.33 14.31 3.25
C LEU A 44 13.24 12.79 3.48
N LEU A 45 13.23 12.00 2.42
CA LEU A 45 13.07 10.55 2.52
C LEU A 45 14.26 9.89 3.23
N ASN A 46 15.49 10.18 2.79
CA ASN A 46 16.68 9.58 3.39
C ASN A 46 16.84 9.96 4.88
N PRO A 47 16.77 11.25 5.27
CA PRO A 47 16.81 11.62 6.69
C PRO A 47 15.72 10.96 7.53
N PHE A 48 14.52 10.75 6.98
CA PHE A 48 13.44 10.02 7.65
C PHE A 48 13.79 8.54 7.87
N THR A 49 14.31 7.85 6.85
CA THR A 49 14.68 6.43 6.96
C THR A 49 15.87 6.18 7.89
N GLU A 50 16.73 7.18 8.09
CA GLU A 50 17.82 7.12 9.07
C GLU A 50 17.32 7.21 10.51
N CYS A 51 16.26 7.97 10.79
CA CYS A 51 15.73 8.17 12.13
C CYS A 51 14.52 7.29 12.49
N VAL A 52 13.90 6.61 11.53
CA VAL A 52 12.73 5.74 11.76
C VAL A 52 13.05 4.29 11.42
N ALA A 53 12.89 3.39 12.41
CA ALA A 53 13.04 1.95 12.20
C ALA A 53 11.81 1.32 11.51
N GLY A 54 10.61 1.82 11.84
CA GLY A 54 9.37 1.28 11.33
C GLY A 54 8.14 1.88 11.99
N PHE A 55 7.02 1.20 11.81
CA PHE A 55 5.73 1.58 12.35
C PHE A 55 5.12 0.41 13.13
N VAL A 56 4.32 0.71 14.14
CA VAL A 56 3.41 -0.26 14.76
C VAL A 56 2.01 0.01 14.25
N ASP A 57 1.38 -1.01 13.67
CA ASP A 57 -0.03 -0.97 13.34
C ASP A 57 -0.86 -1.31 14.56
N THR A 58 -1.36 -0.28 15.25
CA THR A 58 -2.10 -0.49 16.48
C THR A 58 -3.47 -1.14 16.23
N LEU A 59 -4.00 -1.10 15.00
CA LEU A 59 -5.21 -1.87 14.67
C LEU A 59 -4.94 -3.37 14.75
N SER A 60 -3.82 -3.83 14.18
CA SER A 60 -3.38 -5.23 14.29
C SER A 60 -3.04 -5.59 15.73
N LEU A 61 -2.35 -4.69 16.44
CA LEU A 61 -2.01 -4.86 17.85
C LEU A 61 -3.24 -5.10 18.72
N PHE A 62 -4.27 -4.25 18.60
CA PHE A 62 -5.49 -4.38 19.40
C PHE A 62 -6.32 -5.61 19.00
N LYS A 63 -6.30 -6.04 17.75
CA LYS A 63 -6.92 -7.31 17.34
C LYS A 63 -6.30 -8.53 18.01
N ASN A 64 -4.99 -8.48 18.25
CA ASN A 64 -4.28 -9.57 18.91
C ASN A 64 -4.51 -9.58 20.42
N ILE A 65 -4.51 -8.40 21.06
CA ILE A 65 -4.59 -8.27 22.52
C ILE A 65 -6.04 -8.29 23.04
N LEU A 66 -6.99 -7.76 22.26
CA LEU A 66 -8.40 -7.66 22.62
C LEU A 66 -9.26 -8.43 21.60
N PRO A 67 -9.14 -9.76 21.52
CA PRO A 67 -9.87 -10.55 20.53
C PRO A 67 -11.39 -10.43 20.70
N GLU A 68 -12.13 -10.85 19.68
CA GLU A 68 -13.60 -10.96 19.70
C GLU A 68 -14.40 -9.65 19.80
N ARG A 69 -13.77 -8.48 19.66
CA ARG A 69 -14.51 -7.23 19.52
C ARG A 69 -15.25 -7.15 18.18
N LYS A 70 -16.46 -6.59 18.21
CA LYS A 70 -17.27 -6.30 17.00
C LYS A 70 -16.57 -5.30 16.07
N THR A 71 -15.92 -4.30 16.65
CA THR A 71 -15.20 -3.25 15.91
C THR A 71 -13.92 -2.90 16.64
N TYR A 72 -12.95 -2.42 15.87
CA TYR A 72 -11.64 -1.98 16.36
C TYR A 72 -11.34 -0.56 15.88
N SER A 73 -12.36 0.27 15.63
CA SER A 73 -12.10 1.69 15.41
C SER A 73 -11.55 2.28 16.71
N GLN A 74 -10.71 3.31 16.60
CA GLN A 74 -10.14 3.93 17.79
C GLN A 74 -11.23 4.44 18.76
N GLU A 75 -12.31 5.03 18.22
CA GLU A 75 -13.48 5.47 19.00
C GLU A 75 -14.15 4.31 19.76
N SER A 76 -14.33 3.14 19.12
CA SER A 76 -14.95 1.99 19.79
C SER A 76 -14.04 1.34 20.84
N LEU A 77 -12.72 1.47 20.66
CA LEU A 77 -11.74 1.03 21.65
C LEU A 77 -11.72 1.95 22.87
N LEU A 78 -11.90 3.26 22.66
CA LEU A 78 -12.03 4.26 23.73
C LEU A 78 -13.38 4.20 24.44
N GLY A 79 -14.43 3.73 23.78
CA GLY A 79 -15.81 3.79 24.29
C GLY A 79 -16.38 5.22 24.32
N ILE A 80 -15.75 6.16 23.62
CA ILE A 80 -16.11 7.58 23.60
C ILE A 80 -16.16 8.06 22.14
N TYR A 81 -17.23 8.77 21.80
CA TYR A 81 -17.34 9.48 20.53
C TYR A 81 -16.66 10.86 20.66
N CYS A 82 -15.48 11.02 20.09
CA CYS A 82 -14.79 12.32 20.05
C CYS A 82 -15.26 13.08 18.80
N GLY A 83 -16.30 13.91 18.95
CA GLY A 83 -16.99 14.62 17.87
C GLY A 83 -16.21 15.70 17.11
N THR A 84 -14.88 15.77 17.26
CA THR A 84 -14.02 16.65 16.46
C THR A 84 -12.71 15.90 16.15
N HIS A 85 -12.46 15.57 14.89
CA HIS A 85 -11.27 14.88 14.39
C HIS A 85 -9.98 15.73 14.51
N ASP A 86 -9.58 16.11 15.73
CA ASP A 86 -8.28 16.70 15.99
C ASP A 86 -7.21 15.61 16.08
N SER A 87 -6.29 15.63 15.12
CA SER A 87 -5.16 14.71 15.05
C SER A 87 -4.32 14.62 16.34
N LEU A 88 -4.23 15.71 17.13
CA LEU A 88 -3.47 15.71 18.37
C LEU A 88 -4.22 14.95 19.47
N GLU A 89 -5.52 15.17 19.60
CA GLU A 89 -6.38 14.44 20.54
C GLU A 89 -6.47 12.95 20.17
N ASP A 90 -6.55 12.64 18.87
CA ASP A 90 -6.51 11.25 18.38
C ASP A 90 -5.21 10.56 18.80
N VAL A 91 -4.05 11.21 18.64
CA VAL A 91 -2.76 10.61 19.03
C VAL A 91 -2.64 10.48 20.55
N ARG A 92 -3.13 11.46 21.33
CA ARG A 92 -3.16 11.39 22.81
C ARG A 92 -4.05 10.26 23.29
N ALA A 93 -5.23 10.09 22.70
CA ALA A 93 -6.15 9.03 23.04
C ALA A 93 -5.58 7.66 22.67
N LEU A 94 -4.92 7.55 21.51
CA LEU A 94 -4.21 6.33 21.12
C LEU A 94 -3.07 6.00 22.11
N GLN A 95 -2.31 7.00 22.55
CA GLN A 95 -1.26 6.81 23.55
C GLN A 95 -1.84 6.27 24.86
N LYS A 96 -2.95 6.84 25.35
CA LYS A 96 -3.65 6.35 26.55
C LYS A 96 -4.13 4.91 26.38
N LEU A 97 -4.70 4.55 25.23
CA LEU A 97 -5.12 3.17 24.94
C LEU A 97 -3.94 2.20 25.03
N VAL A 98 -2.84 2.49 24.33
CA VAL A 98 -1.65 1.63 24.31
C VAL A 98 -1.08 1.44 25.72
N SER A 99 -1.05 2.50 26.53
CA SER A 99 -0.62 2.43 27.94
C SER A 99 -1.59 1.62 28.80
N HIS A 100 -2.90 1.73 28.57
CA HIS A 100 -3.93 1.05 29.37
C HIS A 100 -3.94 -0.47 29.16
N VAL A 101 -3.72 -0.94 27.93
CA VAL A 101 -3.73 -2.39 27.62
C VAL A 101 -2.42 -3.10 27.97
N ASN A 102 -1.42 -2.38 28.50
CA ASN A 102 -0.13 -2.90 28.94
C ASN A 102 0.57 -3.82 27.92
N VAL A 103 0.80 -3.30 26.71
CA VAL A 103 1.41 -4.06 25.61
C VAL A 103 2.84 -4.49 25.93
N ASN A 104 3.21 -5.72 25.58
CA ASN A 104 4.57 -6.23 25.71
C ASN A 104 5.37 -6.11 24.40
N SER A 105 6.68 -6.35 24.47
CA SER A 105 7.59 -6.23 23.33
C SER A 105 7.29 -7.21 22.18
N LYS A 106 6.79 -8.41 22.50
CA LYS A 106 6.42 -9.42 21.50
C LYS A 106 5.23 -8.95 20.67
N GLU A 107 4.18 -8.47 21.32
CA GLU A 107 2.97 -7.96 20.66
C GLU A 107 3.27 -6.77 19.76
N ILE A 108 4.12 -5.84 20.25
CA ILE A 108 4.62 -4.71 19.46
C ILE A 108 5.34 -5.23 18.22
N SER A 109 6.27 -6.19 18.37
CA SER A 109 7.05 -6.73 17.26
C SER A 109 6.18 -7.41 16.21
N GLU A 110 5.19 -8.21 16.62
CA GLU A 110 4.28 -8.93 15.72
C GLU A 110 3.36 -7.97 14.94
N SER A 111 3.09 -6.79 15.50
CA SER A 111 2.27 -5.74 14.88
C SER A 111 3.09 -4.67 14.17
N SER A 112 4.42 -4.86 14.09
CA SER A 112 5.33 -3.89 13.49
C SER A 112 5.57 -4.16 12.01
N LEU A 113 5.80 -3.07 11.26
CA LEU A 113 6.30 -3.10 9.89
C LEU A 113 7.57 -2.25 9.79
N THR A 114 8.56 -2.75 9.05
CA THR A 114 9.80 -2.00 8.83
C THR A 114 9.57 -0.80 7.91
N VAL A 115 10.44 0.21 8.01
CA VAL A 115 10.40 1.35 7.08
C VAL A 115 10.62 0.91 5.62
N ASP A 116 11.46 -0.10 5.38
CA ASP A 116 11.69 -0.67 4.05
C ASP A 116 10.43 -1.34 3.48
N TYR A 117 9.70 -2.09 4.31
CA TYR A 117 8.40 -2.64 3.91
C TYR A 117 7.41 -1.52 3.56
N ALA A 118 7.31 -0.48 4.40
CA ALA A 118 6.43 0.67 4.13
C ALA A 118 6.78 1.37 2.80
N LEU A 119 8.08 1.52 2.50
CA LEU A 119 8.58 2.06 1.23
C LEU A 119 8.15 1.20 0.03
N LYS A 120 8.42 -0.11 0.09
CA LYS A 120 8.07 -1.06 -0.98
C LYS A 120 6.57 -1.12 -1.20
N SER A 121 5.78 -1.21 -0.13
CA SER A 121 4.32 -1.23 -0.16
C SER A 121 3.75 0.05 -0.77
N THR A 122 4.29 1.22 -0.41
CA THR A 122 3.86 2.50 -0.97
C THR A 122 4.20 2.61 -2.46
N LYS A 123 5.43 2.25 -2.85
CA LYS A 123 5.85 2.21 -4.26
C LYS A 123 4.95 1.28 -5.08
N TYR A 124 4.61 0.13 -4.54
CA TYR A 124 3.67 -0.80 -5.16
C TYR A 124 2.30 -0.15 -5.39
N CYS A 125 1.73 0.54 -4.39
CA CYS A 125 0.45 1.24 -4.55
C CYS A 125 0.49 2.32 -5.63
N VAL A 126 1.55 3.13 -5.66
CA VAL A 126 1.75 4.19 -6.67
C VAL A 126 1.84 3.57 -8.06
N ASN A 127 2.72 2.59 -8.24
CA ASN A 127 2.91 1.92 -9.53
C ASN A 127 1.63 1.25 -10.00
N ARG A 128 0.92 0.55 -9.10
CA ARG A 128 -0.37 -0.07 -9.44
C ARG A 128 -1.39 0.97 -9.90
N ALA A 129 -1.46 2.14 -9.26
CA ALA A 129 -2.37 3.21 -9.68
C ALA A 129 -2.00 3.76 -11.07
N THR A 130 -0.72 4.05 -11.31
CA THR A 130 -0.21 4.48 -12.63
C THR A 130 -0.50 3.43 -13.70
N ASN A 131 -0.21 2.16 -13.43
CA ASN A 131 -0.46 1.08 -14.36
C ASN A 131 -1.96 0.94 -14.66
N MET A 132 -2.81 1.04 -13.63
CA MET A 132 -4.27 0.99 -13.78
C MET A 132 -4.81 2.13 -14.66
N HIS A 133 -4.17 3.30 -14.62
CA HIS A 133 -4.52 4.40 -15.53
C HIS A 133 -4.27 4.02 -16.99
N THR A 134 -3.14 3.37 -17.30
CA THR A 134 -2.85 2.91 -18.67
C THR A 134 -3.86 1.89 -19.20
N LEU A 135 -4.51 1.14 -18.31
CA LEU A 135 -5.46 0.08 -18.66
C LEU A 135 -6.91 0.56 -18.82
N GLN A 136 -7.20 1.85 -18.60
CA GLN A 136 -8.55 2.40 -18.75
C GLN A 136 -9.18 2.12 -20.12
N PRO A 137 -8.46 2.21 -21.26
CA PRO A 137 -9.04 1.89 -22.57
C PRO A 137 -9.62 0.48 -22.65
N LEU A 138 -8.97 -0.51 -22.01
CA LEU A 138 -9.44 -1.90 -22.00
C LEU A 138 -10.72 -2.08 -21.17
N ILE A 139 -10.88 -1.27 -20.11
CA ILE A 139 -12.07 -1.31 -19.24
C ILE A 139 -13.24 -0.63 -19.96
N VAL A 140 -13.01 0.54 -20.54
CA VAL A 140 -14.02 1.31 -21.28
C VAL A 140 -14.52 0.52 -22.49
N ALA A 141 -13.61 -0.10 -23.25
CA ALA A 141 -13.94 -0.97 -24.37
C ALA A 141 -14.49 -2.35 -23.94
N ARG A 142 -14.69 -2.59 -22.62
CA ARG A 142 -15.19 -3.85 -22.05
C ARG A 142 -14.41 -5.10 -22.46
N VAL A 143 -13.13 -4.95 -22.78
CA VAL A 143 -12.22 -6.05 -23.12
C VAL A 143 -11.95 -6.89 -21.88
N VAL A 144 -11.73 -6.22 -20.75
CA VAL A 144 -11.50 -6.86 -19.44
C VAL A 144 -12.31 -6.17 -18.35
N SER A 145 -12.63 -6.90 -17.28
CA SER A 145 -13.26 -6.32 -16.10
C SER A 145 -12.27 -5.45 -15.31
N LYS A 146 -12.80 -4.53 -14.49
CA LYS A 146 -11.98 -3.74 -13.54
C LYS A 146 -11.13 -4.65 -12.64
N GLY A 147 -11.69 -5.77 -12.19
CA GLY A 147 -10.96 -6.77 -11.38
C GLY A 147 -9.76 -7.38 -12.11
N MET A 148 -9.93 -7.71 -13.39
CA MET A 148 -8.82 -8.24 -14.20
C MET A 148 -7.77 -7.15 -14.48
N ALA A 149 -8.18 -5.92 -14.80
CA ALA A 149 -7.25 -4.80 -14.96
C ALA A 149 -6.45 -4.53 -13.68
N MET A 150 -7.07 -4.65 -12.50
CA MET A 150 -6.35 -4.54 -11.22
C MET A 150 -5.30 -5.65 -11.04
N LYS A 151 -5.57 -6.88 -11.50
CA LYS A 151 -4.57 -7.97 -11.49
C LYS A 151 -3.40 -7.67 -12.42
N ILE A 152 -3.69 -7.20 -13.65
CA ILE A 152 -2.66 -6.79 -14.62
C ILE A 152 -1.78 -5.67 -14.01
N ALA A 153 -2.40 -4.58 -13.55
CA ALA A 153 -1.71 -3.45 -12.96
C ALA A 153 -0.88 -3.85 -11.73
N GLY A 154 -1.46 -4.70 -10.87
CA GLY A 154 -0.80 -5.25 -9.68
C GLY A 154 0.35 -6.21 -9.99
N SER A 155 0.45 -6.69 -11.23
CA SER A 155 1.55 -7.53 -11.73
C SER A 155 2.63 -6.72 -12.45
N ASN A 156 2.64 -5.41 -12.18
CA ASN A 156 3.51 -4.41 -12.78
C ASN A 156 3.44 -4.35 -14.32
N LEU A 157 2.26 -4.63 -14.90
CA LEU A 157 2.01 -4.53 -16.33
C LEU A 157 1.20 -3.29 -16.68
N GLN A 158 1.51 -2.71 -17.83
CA GLN A 158 0.85 -1.55 -18.43
C GLN A 158 0.31 -1.95 -19.80
N LEU A 159 -0.56 -1.12 -20.38
CA LEU A 159 -1.09 -1.38 -21.73
C LEU A 159 0.01 -1.55 -22.78
N CYS A 160 1.06 -0.72 -22.72
CA CYS A 160 2.20 -0.80 -23.65
C CYS A 160 2.96 -2.13 -23.57
N HIS A 161 3.08 -2.73 -22.38
CA HIS A 161 3.72 -4.03 -22.22
C HIS A 161 2.92 -5.15 -22.89
N ILE A 162 1.59 -5.10 -22.80
CA ILE A 162 0.72 -6.08 -23.46
C ILE A 162 0.74 -5.85 -24.97
N ASN A 163 0.71 -4.60 -25.42
CA ASN A 163 0.83 -4.25 -26.84
C ASN A 163 2.16 -4.76 -27.44
N LEU A 164 3.27 -4.57 -26.72
CA LEU A 164 4.58 -5.08 -27.15
C LEU A 164 4.60 -6.60 -27.26
N ALA A 165 3.99 -7.30 -26.30
CA ALA A 165 3.86 -8.76 -26.35
C ALA A 165 3.00 -9.22 -27.54
N PHE A 166 1.92 -8.50 -27.84
CA PHE A 166 1.11 -8.70 -29.03
C PHE A 166 1.92 -8.48 -30.32
N GLN A 167 2.66 -7.38 -30.44
CA GLN A 167 3.48 -7.08 -31.62
C GLN A 167 4.55 -8.15 -31.89
N ARG A 168 5.10 -8.76 -30.83
CA ARG A 168 6.18 -9.75 -30.94
C ARG A 168 5.70 -11.18 -31.20
N GLY A 169 4.51 -11.55 -30.73
CA GLY A 169 4.07 -12.95 -30.75
C GLY A 169 2.56 -13.15 -30.88
N GLY A 170 1.82 -12.12 -31.27
CA GLY A 170 0.38 -12.16 -31.43
C GLY A 170 -0.35 -12.69 -30.20
N LEU A 171 -1.20 -13.71 -30.42
CA LEU A 171 -1.98 -14.34 -29.37
C LEU A 171 -1.09 -15.07 -28.35
N GLU A 172 -0.04 -15.76 -28.82
CA GLU A 172 0.87 -16.50 -27.94
C GLU A 172 1.69 -15.56 -27.07
N GLY A 173 2.23 -14.48 -27.64
CA GLY A 173 2.92 -13.44 -26.87
C GLY A 173 2.02 -12.82 -25.80
N THR A 174 0.77 -12.52 -26.16
CA THR A 174 -0.25 -11.99 -25.24
C THR A 174 -0.59 -13.00 -24.12
N ALA A 175 -0.71 -14.29 -24.45
CA ALA A 175 -0.97 -15.33 -23.45
C ALA A 175 0.24 -15.54 -22.53
N SER A 176 1.45 -15.54 -23.08
CA SER A 176 2.70 -15.77 -22.34
C SER A 176 2.92 -14.70 -21.27
N ILE A 177 2.82 -13.41 -21.61
CA ILE A 177 3.02 -12.32 -20.64
C ILE A 177 2.01 -12.35 -19.48
N LEU A 178 0.80 -12.87 -19.70
CA LEU A 178 -0.22 -12.98 -18.64
C LEU A 178 -0.04 -14.23 -17.77
N SER A 179 0.49 -15.30 -18.34
CA SER A 179 0.55 -16.63 -17.72
C SER A 179 1.92 -17.00 -17.16
N GLU A 180 2.95 -16.16 -17.40
CA GLU A 180 4.30 -16.26 -16.83
C GLU A 180 4.24 -16.64 -15.34
N MET A 181 5.09 -17.58 -14.91
CA MET A 181 5.05 -18.08 -13.54
C MET A 181 5.94 -17.25 -12.63
N ILE A 182 5.34 -16.56 -11.67
CA ILE A 182 6.02 -15.79 -10.62
C ILE A 182 5.67 -16.43 -9.27
N ASN A 183 6.68 -16.91 -8.55
CA ASN A 183 6.53 -17.56 -7.25
C ASN A 183 5.46 -18.68 -7.24
N GLY A 184 5.47 -19.53 -8.27
CA GLY A 184 4.55 -20.67 -8.40
C GLY A 184 3.11 -20.31 -8.76
N LYS A 185 2.79 -19.03 -9.06
CA LYS A 185 1.48 -18.58 -9.54
C LYS A 185 1.62 -17.89 -10.89
N ALA A 186 0.56 -17.97 -11.70
CA ALA A 186 0.51 -17.19 -12.94
C ALA A 186 0.55 -15.70 -12.59
N ARG A 187 1.34 -14.94 -13.35
CA ARG A 187 1.57 -13.51 -13.17
C ARG A 187 0.25 -12.77 -13.09
N VAL A 188 -0.64 -12.96 -14.05
CA VAL A 188 -2.01 -12.41 -14.06
C VAL A 188 -3.05 -13.52 -14.09
N THR A 189 -3.02 -14.36 -15.13
CA THR A 189 -4.04 -15.40 -15.38
C THR A 189 -3.57 -16.38 -16.45
N ARG A 190 -4.07 -17.62 -16.39
CA ARG A 190 -3.93 -18.63 -17.47
C ARG A 190 -5.15 -18.70 -18.38
N SER A 191 -6.12 -17.79 -18.22
CA SER A 191 -7.36 -17.82 -19.00
C SER A 191 -7.08 -17.50 -20.48
N LYS A 192 -7.24 -18.50 -21.35
CA LYS A 192 -7.15 -18.34 -22.81
C LYS A 192 -8.14 -17.29 -23.33
N ARG A 193 -9.34 -17.24 -22.74
CA ARG A 193 -10.36 -16.23 -23.08
C ARG A 193 -9.84 -14.81 -22.90
N ILE A 194 -9.20 -14.50 -21.78
CA ILE A 194 -8.67 -13.14 -21.53
C ILE A 194 -7.58 -12.80 -22.54
N ALA A 195 -6.68 -13.74 -22.86
CA ALA A 195 -5.65 -13.53 -23.87
C ALA A 195 -6.26 -13.28 -25.26
N GLN A 196 -7.30 -14.03 -25.65
CA GLN A 196 -8.01 -13.83 -26.91
C GLN A 196 -8.71 -12.47 -26.98
N GLN A 197 -9.35 -12.02 -25.90
CA GLN A 197 -9.99 -10.70 -25.84
C GLN A 197 -8.99 -9.57 -26.04
N LEU A 198 -7.83 -9.64 -25.38
CA LEU A 198 -6.76 -8.66 -25.53
C LEU A 198 -6.12 -8.71 -26.92
N TYR A 199 -5.85 -9.91 -27.44
CA TYR A 199 -5.35 -10.08 -28.80
C TYR A 199 -6.28 -9.42 -29.82
N LYS A 200 -7.60 -9.67 -29.73
CA LYS A 200 -8.58 -9.07 -30.62
C LYS A 200 -8.57 -7.54 -30.52
N TYR A 201 -8.57 -7.01 -29.30
CA TYR A 201 -8.50 -5.56 -29.08
C TYR A 201 -7.31 -4.91 -29.78
N PHE A 202 -6.10 -5.49 -29.68
CA PHE A 202 -4.92 -4.93 -30.36
C PHE A 202 -4.94 -5.17 -31.87
N LYS A 203 -5.48 -6.31 -32.33
CA LYS A 203 -5.64 -6.59 -33.76
C LYS A 203 -6.56 -5.58 -34.44
N ASP A 204 -7.63 -5.16 -33.77
CA ASP A 204 -8.60 -4.19 -34.30
C ASP A 204 -8.05 -2.75 -34.32
N LEU A 205 -6.86 -2.50 -33.74
CA LEU A 205 -6.17 -1.19 -33.73
C LEU A 205 -5.08 -1.06 -34.81
N VAL A 206 -4.77 -2.13 -35.54
CA VAL A 206 -3.76 -2.19 -36.62
C VAL A 206 -4.47 -2.29 -37.95
#